data_AF-A0A645GF30-F1
#
_entry.id   AF-A0A645GF30-F1
#
_cell.length_a   1.000
_cell.length_b   1.000
_cell.length_c   1.000
_cell.angle_alpha   90.00
_cell.angle_beta   90.00
_cell.angle_gamma   90.00
#
_symmetry.space_group_name_H-M   'P 1'
#
loop_
_entity.id
_entity.type
_entity.pdbx_description
1 polymer ?
#
loop_
_entity_poly.entity_id
_entity_poly.type
_entity_poly.pdbx_seq_one_letter_code
_entity_poly.pdbx_strand_id
1 'polypeptide(L)'
;MGPLAARSAVASCFKPLFIKNDFFGGNVDVTGLLCGCDIVAAVKNICASAQAEENPRSLFVIPRVVFNDNAVTLDDMSLEDMEKAAGVPLAVVSCNASDFLREIVDLAGR
;
A
#
# COMPACT_ATOMS: atom_id res chain seq x y z
N MET A 1 5.81 18.84 9.75
CA MET A 1 5.32 19.08 8.37
C MET A 1 4.61 17.82 7.90
N GLY A 2 3.38 17.90 7.36
CA GLY A 2 2.64 16.74 6.87
C GLY A 2 3.19 16.18 5.54
N PRO A 3 2.66 15.04 5.06
CA PRO A 3 3.13 14.39 3.83
C PRO A 3 3.00 15.30 2.60
N LEU A 4 3.96 15.21 1.67
CA LEU A 4 3.97 16.04 0.45
C LEU A 4 2.67 15.88 -0.36
N ALA A 5 2.16 14.64 -0.48
CA ALA A 5 0.92 14.34 -1.18
C ALA A 5 -0.28 15.13 -0.63
N ALA A 6 -0.39 15.27 0.70
CA ALA A 6 -1.49 15.99 1.34
C ALA A 6 -1.47 17.50 1.08
N ARG A 7 -0.35 18.05 0.62
CA ARG A 7 -0.16 19.48 0.29
C ARG A 7 -0.12 19.75 -1.22
N SER A 8 -0.41 18.72 -2.02
CA SER A 8 -0.30 18.78 -3.47
C SER A 8 -1.68 18.86 -4.15
N ALA A 9 -1.69 19.13 -5.45
CA ALA A 9 -2.92 19.14 -6.25
C ALA A 9 -3.63 17.78 -6.32
N VAL A 10 -2.98 16.69 -5.90
CA VAL A 10 -3.50 15.32 -5.93
C VAL A 10 -3.94 14.82 -4.54
N ALA A 11 -4.02 15.71 -3.54
CA ALA A 11 -4.37 15.36 -2.16
C ALA A 11 -5.76 14.71 -2.01
N SER A 12 -6.70 15.01 -2.91
CA SER A 12 -8.02 14.39 -2.96
C SER A 12 -8.06 13.08 -3.74
N CYS A 13 -7.01 12.77 -4.51
CA CYS A 13 -6.97 11.60 -5.40
C CYS A 13 -6.37 10.37 -4.72
N PHE A 14 -5.37 10.56 -3.85
CA PHE A 14 -4.79 9.47 -3.06
C PHE A 14 -4.29 9.99 -1.72
N LYS A 15 -4.18 9.08 -0.75
CA LYS A 15 -3.63 9.35 0.58
C LYS A 15 -2.56 8.31 0.90
N PRO A 16 -1.41 8.71 1.46
CA PRO A 16 -0.41 7.75 1.91
C PRO A 16 -0.93 6.97 3.12
N LEU A 17 -0.74 5.66 3.11
CA LEU A 17 -0.94 4.80 4.27
C LEU A 17 0.42 4.54 4.93
N PHE A 18 0.59 5.00 6.16
CA PHE A 18 1.81 4.76 6.93
C PHE A 18 1.68 3.45 7.71
N ILE A 19 2.68 2.60 7.57
CA ILE A 19 2.67 1.23 8.12
C ILE A 19 3.87 1.12 9.04
N LYS A 20 3.63 0.65 10.27
CA LYS A 20 4.71 0.32 11.20
C LYS A 20 5.24 -1.06 10.82
N ASN A 21 6.57 -1.19 10.73
CA ASN A 21 7.23 -2.45 10.44
C ASN A 21 7.33 -3.28 11.72
N ASP A 22 6.25 -3.95 12.11
CA ASP A 22 6.24 -4.76 13.33
C ASP A 22 6.97 -6.10 13.14
N PHE A 23 7.07 -6.61 11.89
CA PHE A 23 7.84 -7.82 11.59
C PHE A 23 9.31 -7.71 12.02
N PHE A 24 9.96 -6.58 11.76
CA PHE A 24 11.33 -6.30 12.24
C PHE A 24 11.38 -5.52 13.57
N GLY A 25 10.32 -5.63 14.40
CA GLY A 25 10.32 -5.12 15.77
C GLY A 25 9.95 -3.64 15.93
N GLY A 26 9.43 -2.99 14.89
CA GLY A 26 8.79 -1.67 14.97
C GLY A 26 9.74 -0.47 14.90
N ASN A 27 11.04 -0.69 14.79
CA ASN A 27 12.08 0.37 14.79
C ASN A 27 12.80 0.51 13.43
N VAL A 28 12.28 -0.12 12.38
CA VAL A 28 12.86 -0.14 11.04
C VAL A 28 12.00 0.68 10.09
N ASP A 29 12.52 1.82 9.63
CA ASP A 29 11.80 2.78 8.77
C ASP A 29 12.23 2.71 7.30
N VAL A 30 12.33 1.50 6.75
CA VAL A 30 12.68 1.27 5.33
C VAL A 30 11.50 0.62 4.62
N THR A 31 10.91 1.31 3.65
CA THR A 31 9.72 0.82 2.91
C THR A 31 9.96 -0.55 2.26
N GLY A 32 11.14 -0.79 1.67
CA GLY A 32 11.47 -2.08 1.06
C GLY A 32 11.65 -3.24 2.04
N LEU A 33 11.58 -2.98 3.36
CA LEU A 33 11.62 -4.00 4.41
C LEU A 33 10.24 -4.23 5.05
N LEU A 34 9.17 -3.65 4.51
CA LEU A 34 7.82 -3.99 4.94
C LEU A 34 7.47 -5.41 4.51
N CYS A 35 6.88 -6.17 5.43
CA CYS A 35 6.41 -7.52 5.17
C CYS A 35 4.92 -7.52 4.77
N GLY A 36 4.49 -8.59 4.09
CA GLY A 36 3.11 -8.76 3.67
C GLY A 36 2.13 -8.72 4.85
N CYS A 37 2.49 -9.35 5.98
CA CYS A 37 1.67 -9.33 7.20
C CYS A 37 1.41 -7.91 7.75
N ASP A 38 2.43 -7.05 7.79
CA ASP A 38 2.31 -5.67 8.27
C ASP A 38 1.37 -4.86 7.35
N ILE A 39 1.53 -5.03 6.03
CA ILE A 39 0.68 -4.37 5.03
C ILE A 39 -0.77 -4.82 5.14
N VAL A 40 -1.01 -6.13 5.20
CA VAL A 40 -2.36 -6.70 5.33
C VAL A 40 -3.04 -6.22 6.61
N ALA A 41 -2.31 -6.18 7.74
CA ALA A 41 -2.84 -5.68 9.00
C ALA A 41 -3.25 -4.20 8.91
N ALA A 42 -2.39 -3.35 8.33
CA ALA A 42 -2.68 -1.93 8.15
C ALA A 42 -3.89 -1.69 7.24
N VAL A 43 -3.97 -2.40 6.12
CA VAL A 43 -5.11 -2.32 5.18
C VAL A 43 -6.41 -2.71 5.88
N LYS A 44 -6.43 -3.84 6.60
CA LYS A 44 -7.60 -4.28 7.36
C LYS A 44 -8.06 -3.25 8.39
N ASN A 45 -7.13 -2.66 9.13
CA ASN A 45 -7.44 -1.65 10.13
C ASN A 45 -8.09 -0.41 9.50
N ILE A 46 -7.56 0.05 8.36
CA ILE A 46 -8.15 1.16 7.60
C ILE A 46 -9.55 0.79 7.11
N CYS A 47 -9.73 -0.39 6.49
CA CYS A 47 -11.03 -0.82 6.01
C CYS A 47 -12.06 -0.96 7.13
N ALA A 48 -11.67 -1.47 8.30
CA ALA A 48 -12.55 -1.55 9.47
C ALA A 48 -12.96 -0.16 9.99
N SER A 49 -12.05 0.81 9.96
CA SER A 49 -12.34 2.20 10.34
C SER A 49 -13.18 2.95 9.29
N ALA A 50 -12.99 2.64 8.01
CA ALA A 50 -13.65 3.29 6.88
C ALA A 50 -15.07 2.77 6.63
N GLN A 51 -15.45 1.59 7.14
CA GLN A 51 -16.86 1.13 7.07
C GLN A 51 -17.84 2.05 7.81
N ALA A 52 -17.36 3.03 8.58
CA ALA A 52 -18.16 4.11 9.17
C ALA A 52 -18.41 5.30 8.22
N GLU A 53 -17.68 5.43 7.11
CA GLU A 53 -17.82 6.50 6.10
C GLU A 53 -18.06 5.87 4.72
N GLU A 54 -19.18 6.20 4.07
CA GLU A 54 -19.66 5.61 2.81
C GLU A 54 -18.66 5.75 1.63
N ASN A 55 -17.67 4.86 1.49
CA ASN A 55 -16.92 4.74 0.23
C ASN A 55 -16.37 3.32 -0.02
N PRO A 56 -17.10 2.46 -0.77
CA PRO A 56 -16.86 1.01 -0.80
C PRO A 56 -15.80 0.50 -1.77
N ARG A 57 -15.00 1.36 -2.42
CA ARG A 57 -13.93 0.90 -3.34
C ARG A 57 -12.66 1.73 -3.19
N SER A 58 -11.81 1.32 -2.25
CA SER A 58 -10.44 1.82 -2.16
C SER A 58 -9.49 0.81 -2.79
N LEU A 59 -8.82 1.20 -3.87
CA LEU A 59 -7.67 0.47 -4.39
C LEU A 59 -6.46 0.82 -3.51
N PHE A 60 -5.77 -0.20 -2.98
CA PHE A 60 -4.48 0.00 -2.32
C PHE A 60 -3.36 -0.31 -3.28
N VAL A 61 -2.35 0.56 -3.31
CA VAL A 61 -1.17 0.39 -4.17
C VAL A 61 0.08 0.20 -3.31
N ILE A 62 0.92 -0.75 -3.69
CA ILE A 62 2.12 -1.16 -2.98
C ILE A 62 3.35 -0.85 -3.85
N PRO A 63 4.35 -0.12 -3.34
CA PRO A 63 5.59 0.10 -4.06
C PRO A 63 6.31 -1.21 -4.38
N ARG A 64 6.75 -1.39 -5.62
CA ARG A 64 7.43 -2.61 -6.10
C ARG A 64 8.65 -3.02 -5.30
N VAL A 65 9.33 -2.07 -4.65
CA VAL A 65 10.52 -2.31 -3.81
C VAL A 65 10.25 -3.22 -2.59
N VAL A 66 8.99 -3.43 -2.22
CA VAL A 66 8.60 -4.35 -1.14
C VAL A 66 8.73 -5.82 -1.57
N PHE A 67 8.75 -6.09 -2.87
CA PHE A 67 8.85 -7.45 -3.43
C PHE A 67 10.29 -7.73 -3.88
N ASN A 68 10.73 -8.97 -3.65
CA ASN A 68 12.00 -9.48 -4.16
C ASN A 68 11.87 -9.98 -5.62
N ASP A 69 12.95 -10.54 -6.16
CA ASP A 69 13.01 -11.06 -7.54
C ASP A 69 12.03 -12.22 -7.81
N ASN A 70 11.56 -12.90 -6.76
CA ASN A 70 10.54 -13.95 -6.84
C ASN A 70 9.11 -13.40 -6.73
N ALA A 71 8.93 -12.08 -6.75
CA ALA A 71 7.64 -11.40 -6.59
C ALA A 71 6.93 -11.72 -5.26
N VAL A 72 7.70 -11.97 -4.20
CA VAL A 72 7.20 -12.15 -2.84
C VAL A 72 7.85 -11.15 -1.88
N THR A 73 7.18 -10.88 -0.78
CA THR A 73 7.68 -10.08 0.35
C THR A 73 8.67 -10.90 1.21
N LEU A 74 9.31 -10.26 2.19
CA LEU A 74 10.35 -10.92 3.02
C LEU A 74 9.80 -12.01 3.95
N ASP A 75 8.49 -12.04 4.18
CA ASP A 75 7.75 -13.09 4.88
C ASP A 75 7.04 -14.06 3.92
N ASP A 76 7.54 -14.16 2.68
CA ASP A 76 7.11 -15.11 1.65
C ASP A 76 5.65 -14.95 1.18
N MET A 77 5.05 -13.75 1.31
CA MET A 77 3.71 -13.48 0.76
C MET A 77 3.78 -12.93 -0.67
N SER A 78 3.03 -13.54 -1.59
CA SER A 78 2.75 -12.99 -2.91
C SER A 78 1.67 -11.90 -2.86
N LEU A 79 1.50 -11.14 -3.95
CA LEU A 79 0.39 -10.18 -4.06
C LEU A 79 -0.98 -10.87 -3.89
N GLU A 80 -1.16 -12.05 -4.48
CA GLU A 80 -2.41 -12.82 -4.39
C GLU A 80 -2.70 -13.26 -2.94
N ASP A 81 -1.68 -13.71 -2.21
CA ASP A 81 -1.82 -14.06 -0.79
C ASP A 81 -2.25 -12.86 0.04
N MET A 82 -1.66 -11.69 -0.24
CA MET A 82 -1.99 -10.44 0.44
C MET A 82 -3.40 -9.96 0.11
N GLU A 83 -3.83 -10.01 -1.16
CA GLU A 83 -5.19 -9.64 -1.58
C GLU A 83 -6.23 -10.53 -0.90
N LYS A 84 -6.01 -11.85 -0.93
CA LYS A 84 -6.87 -12.83 -0.27
C LYS A 84 -6.92 -12.60 1.24
N ALA A 85 -5.77 -12.31 1.86
CA ALA A 85 -5.70 -12.06 3.29
C ALA A 85 -6.38 -10.75 3.68
N ALA A 86 -6.19 -9.68 2.92
CA ALA A 86 -6.75 -8.34 3.18
C ALA A 86 -8.25 -8.25 2.85
N GLY A 87 -8.72 -9.03 1.87
CA GLY A 87 -10.11 -9.01 1.41
C GLY A 87 -10.46 -7.80 0.56
N VAL A 88 -9.46 -7.08 0.04
CA VAL A 88 -9.62 -5.90 -0.84
C VAL A 88 -8.59 -5.95 -1.98
N PRO A 89 -8.86 -5.28 -3.11
CA PRO A 89 -7.93 -5.22 -4.23
C PRO A 89 -6.61 -4.53 -3.85
N LEU A 90 -5.49 -5.15 -4.20
CA LEU A 90 -4.15 -4.61 -4.05
C LEU A 90 -3.46 -4.59 -5.42
N ALA A 91 -2.67 -3.55 -5.70
CA ALA A 91 -1.89 -3.48 -6.93
C ALA A 91 -0.45 -3.07 -6.64
N VAL A 92 0.49 -3.50 -7.48
CA VAL A 92 1.90 -3.11 -7.37
C VAL A 92 2.20 -1.98 -8.33
N VAL A 93 2.88 -0.94 -7.85
CA VAL A 93 3.27 0.23 -8.63
C VAL A 93 4.77 0.48 -8.60
N SER A 94 5.30 1.09 -9.66
CA SER A 94 6.71 1.48 -9.79
C SER A 94 7.17 2.38 -8.64
N CYS A 95 8.46 2.32 -8.28
CA CYS A 95 9.08 3.25 -7.34
C CYS A 95 9.70 4.47 -8.03
N ASN A 96 9.65 4.53 -9.37
CA ASN A 96 10.12 5.66 -10.15
C ASN A 96 9.06 6.77 -10.13
N ALA A 97 9.46 7.98 -9.74
CA ALA A 97 8.55 9.13 -9.69
C ALA A 97 7.87 9.45 -11.03
N SER A 98 8.52 9.14 -12.16
CA SER A 98 7.99 9.38 -13.51
C SER A 98 6.85 8.44 -13.88
N ASP A 99 6.79 7.26 -13.27
CA ASP A 99 5.86 6.19 -13.61
C ASP A 99 4.81 5.96 -12.51
N PHE A 100 5.18 6.16 -11.24
CA PHE A 100 4.34 5.90 -10.07
C PHE A 100 2.93 6.51 -10.20
N LEU A 101 2.83 7.81 -10.49
CA LEU A 101 1.54 8.48 -10.60
C LEU A 101 0.76 8.03 -11.84
N ARG A 102 1.44 7.71 -12.94
CA ARG A 102 0.79 7.24 -14.17
C ARG A 102 0.17 5.86 -13.97
N GLU A 103 0.92 4.94 -13.38
CA GLU A 103 0.43 3.59 -13.07
C GLU A 103 -0.78 3.65 -12.11
N ILE A 104 -0.77 4.53 -11.11
CA ILE A 104 -1.93 4.73 -10.22
C ILE A 104 -3.15 5.22 -10.99
N VAL A 105 -2.99 6.20 -11.89
CA VAL A 105 -4.10 6.73 -12.71
C VAL A 105 -4.68 5.63 -13.61
N ASP A 106 -3.82 4.84 -14.26
CA ASP A 106 -4.25 3.75 -15.13
C ASP A 106 -4.99 2.65 -14.37
N LEU A 107 -4.60 2.38 -13.11
CA LEU A 107 -5.27 1.40 -12.26
C LEU A 107 -6.61 1.93 -11.72
N ALA A 108 -6.68 3.20 -11.33
CA ALA A 108 -7.89 3.82 -10.81
C ALA A 108 -8.99 4.00 -11.88
N GLY A 109 -8.62 3.99 -13.16
CA GLY A 109 -9.55 4.05 -14.29
C GLY A 109 -10.16 2.71 -14.72
N ARG A 110 -9.79 1.59 -14.08
CA ARG A 110 -10.31 0.24 -14.38
C ARG A 110 -11.55 -0.08 -13.53
#